data_AF-A0A290Q622-F1
#
_entry.id   AF-A0A290Q622-F1
#
_cell.length_a   1.000
_cell.length_b   1.000
_cell.length_c   1.000
_cell.angle_alpha   90.00
_cell.angle_beta   90.00
_cell.angle_gamma   90.00
#
_symmetry.space_group_name_H-M   'P 1'
#
loop_
_entity.id
_entity.type
_entity.pdbx_description
1 polymer ?
#
loop_
_entity_poly.entity_id
_entity_poly.type
_entity_poly.pdbx_seq_one_letter_code
_entity_poly.pdbx_strand_id
1 'polypeptide(L)'
;MRATPPLQPATREAQTSSRQPRHPTFALPLTAHPGVVLSLLSHPAWFLTPQPPAKAAARAKRSPGPPPTPDPMLNRFARALRPRAPTPNVMHLLQTPLARILALALLCLAPHVASHAADGYGRNTTGGGSGTTVTVTTAAQLKTYAESTTAYNIIVSGTIDAAATGSSVKVKSNKTIKGANTSATIKGCLDLGSGGVNNVIIQNLNITNPSGDGVTCWGATNVFCTKVNFYDCGDGSFDISQGASKVTVSWCKFSYPTQSAHRFAMILGNVDVSQNYETTLHHNWFAARCDQRMPSGSYSMAHVYNNYFNATGNSYCTNARAGSNWIAENNYYQSVKSPLYEEGGGKIKSSGNTFASCTGLINVATGTGFTLPYGYTLDPTANVPTRVQNGAGNR
;
A
#
# COMPACT_ATOMS: atom_id res chain seq x y z
N MET A 1 -20.23 -11.67 72.90
CA MET A 1 -19.10 -12.57 72.59
C MET A 1 -19.27 -13.03 71.15
N ARG A 2 -18.37 -12.90 70.17
CA ARG A 2 -16.95 -12.54 70.09
C ARG A 2 -16.76 -11.58 68.91
N ALA A 3 -15.82 -10.65 69.04
CA ALA A 3 -15.38 -9.76 68.00
C ALA A 3 -14.42 -10.46 67.02
N THR A 4 -14.55 -10.14 65.73
CA THR A 4 -13.60 -10.44 64.65
C THR A 4 -12.46 -9.40 64.65
N PRO A 5 -11.18 -9.80 64.52
CA PRO A 5 -10.08 -8.85 64.35
C PRO A 5 -9.85 -8.48 62.87
N PRO A 6 -9.33 -7.27 62.57
CA PRO A 6 -9.11 -6.77 61.21
C PRO A 6 -7.75 -7.12 60.60
N LEU A 7 -7.72 -7.03 59.26
CA LEU A 7 -6.63 -7.30 58.31
C LEU A 7 -5.37 -6.41 58.51
N GLN A 8 -4.18 -7.01 58.32
CA GLN A 8 -2.91 -6.32 58.09
C GLN A 8 -2.55 -6.29 56.59
N PRO A 9 -1.95 -5.20 56.07
CA PRO A 9 -1.53 -5.10 54.67
C PRO A 9 -0.10 -5.64 54.43
N ALA A 10 0.08 -6.33 53.31
CA ALA A 10 1.37 -6.84 52.84
C ALA A 10 2.20 -5.74 52.15
N THR A 11 3.43 -5.54 52.61
CA THR A 11 4.46 -4.72 51.98
C THR A 11 5.18 -5.49 50.88
N ARG A 12 5.41 -4.81 49.75
CA ARG A 12 6.23 -5.25 48.61
C ARG A 12 7.72 -5.19 48.98
N GLU A 13 8.44 -6.28 48.80
CA GLU A 13 9.90 -6.27 48.65
C GLU A 13 10.29 -6.40 47.18
N ALA A 14 11.20 -5.53 46.76
CA ALA A 14 11.87 -5.54 45.48
C ALA A 14 13.14 -6.39 45.57
N GLN A 15 13.34 -7.33 44.64
CA GLN A 15 14.63 -7.97 44.44
C GLN A 15 15.15 -7.67 43.03
N THR A 16 16.22 -6.88 43.01
CA THR A 16 17.16 -6.72 41.90
C THR A 16 18.08 -7.93 41.84
N SER A 17 18.24 -8.57 40.67
CA SER A 17 19.39 -9.45 40.43
C SER A 17 19.99 -9.16 39.06
N SER A 18 21.24 -8.71 39.09
CA SER A 18 22.16 -8.55 37.99
C SER A 18 22.70 -9.92 37.55
N ARG A 19 22.61 -10.24 36.25
CA ARG A 19 23.40 -11.32 35.63
C ARG A 19 24.16 -10.79 34.42
N GLN A 20 25.49 -10.79 34.56
CA GLN A 20 26.49 -10.67 33.49
C GLN A 20 26.41 -11.86 32.52
N PRO A 21 26.59 -11.67 31.21
CA PRO A 21 26.74 -12.77 30.26
C PRO A 21 28.20 -13.21 30.11
N ARG A 22 28.44 -14.52 30.19
CA ARG A 22 29.72 -15.17 29.86
C ARG A 22 29.78 -15.46 28.35
N HIS A 23 30.78 -14.92 27.67
CA HIS A 23 31.19 -15.31 26.32
C HIS A 23 31.97 -16.64 26.36
N PRO A 24 31.84 -17.49 25.32
CA PRO A 24 32.87 -18.43 24.95
C PRO A 24 33.56 -18.02 23.65
N THR A 25 34.87 -17.79 23.76
CA THR A 25 35.85 -17.63 22.69
C THR A 25 36.05 -18.98 21.97
N PHE A 26 35.98 -19.01 20.65
CA PHE A 26 36.47 -20.15 19.86
C PHE A 26 37.56 -19.68 18.89
N ALA A 27 38.75 -20.27 19.07
CA ALA A 27 39.95 -20.03 18.30
C ALA A 27 39.98 -20.89 17.02
N LEU A 28 40.52 -20.31 15.95
CA LEU A 28 40.88 -20.96 14.68
C LEU A 28 42.11 -21.85 14.84
N PRO A 29 42.26 -22.91 14.03
CA PRO A 29 43.57 -23.42 13.66
C PRO A 29 43.96 -22.98 12.24
N LEU A 30 45.15 -22.37 12.18
CA LEU A 30 45.96 -22.10 11.00
C LEU A 30 46.58 -23.43 10.52
N THR A 31 46.43 -23.80 9.25
CA THR A 31 47.33 -24.74 8.58
C THR A 31 47.72 -24.20 7.21
N ALA A 32 49.02 -24.15 6.97
CA ALA A 32 49.65 -23.68 5.75
C ALA A 32 50.20 -24.87 4.97
N HIS A 33 50.16 -24.81 3.63
CA HIS A 33 51.16 -25.42 2.73
C HIS A 33 51.01 -24.91 1.28
N PRO A 34 52.05 -25.04 0.42
CA PRO A 34 52.56 -23.94 -0.40
C PRO A 34 52.49 -24.18 -1.93
N GLY A 35 52.79 -23.10 -2.67
CA GLY A 35 53.37 -23.15 -4.03
C GLY A 35 52.34 -23.11 -5.17
N VAL A 36 52.36 -22.08 -6.04
CA VAL A 36 52.94 -22.08 -7.42
C VAL A 36 51.81 -21.45 -8.27
N VAL A 37 51.92 -20.48 -9.19
CA VAL A 37 53.01 -19.77 -9.89
C VAL A 37 52.45 -18.43 -10.40
N LEU A 38 53.38 -17.47 -10.51
CA LEU A 38 53.30 -16.15 -11.13
C LEU A 38 52.89 -16.19 -12.61
N SER A 39 51.96 -15.32 -13.03
CA SER A 39 51.80 -14.92 -14.44
C SER A 39 51.21 -13.52 -14.53
N LEU A 40 52.10 -12.53 -14.63
CA LEU A 40 51.86 -11.20 -15.18
C LEU A 40 51.41 -11.33 -16.64
N LEU A 41 50.45 -10.50 -17.08
CA LEU A 41 50.53 -9.75 -18.35
C LEU A 41 49.31 -8.83 -18.56
N SER A 42 49.61 -7.53 -18.54
CA SER A 42 49.18 -6.48 -19.48
C SER A 42 47.69 -6.30 -19.85
N HIS A 43 47.20 -5.12 -19.47
CA HIS A 43 46.12 -4.36 -20.10
C HIS A 43 46.38 -4.14 -21.61
N PRO A 44 45.35 -3.78 -22.39
CA PRO A 44 45.31 -2.38 -22.79
C PRO A 44 43.92 -1.74 -22.70
N ALA A 45 43.98 -0.45 -22.33
CA ALA A 45 42.90 0.52 -22.37
C ALA A 45 42.35 0.67 -23.81
N TRP A 46 41.03 0.69 -23.93
CA TRP A 46 40.36 1.14 -25.14
C TRP A 46 40.14 2.65 -25.07
N PHE A 47 40.60 3.30 -26.14
CA PHE A 47 40.64 4.72 -26.38
C PHE A 47 39.26 5.38 -26.33
N LEU A 48 39.21 6.55 -25.68
CA LEU A 48 38.21 7.58 -25.92
C LEU A 48 38.29 8.04 -27.38
N THR A 49 37.18 7.97 -28.10
CA THR A 49 36.97 8.76 -29.32
C THR A 49 36.33 10.10 -28.94
N PRO A 50 36.86 11.25 -29.40
CA PRO A 50 36.24 12.55 -29.16
C PRO A 50 35.03 12.77 -30.08
N GLN A 51 33.93 13.23 -29.49
CA GLN A 51 32.77 13.78 -30.17
C GLN A 51 33.15 15.03 -30.99
N PRO A 52 32.65 15.21 -32.23
CA PRO A 52 32.74 16.50 -32.91
C PRO A 52 31.81 17.54 -32.24
N PRO A 53 32.21 18.82 -32.22
CA PRO A 53 31.51 19.86 -31.47
C PRO A 53 30.14 20.22 -32.05
N ALA A 54 29.23 20.56 -31.15
CA ALA A 54 27.90 21.08 -31.42
C ALA A 54 27.96 22.31 -32.35
N LYS A 55 27.20 22.27 -33.45
CA LYS A 55 26.88 23.48 -34.23
C LYS A 55 25.95 24.36 -33.41
N ALA A 56 26.49 25.45 -32.89
CA ALA A 56 25.73 26.57 -32.36
C ALA A 56 24.90 27.20 -33.50
N ALA A 57 23.59 27.01 -33.48
CA ALA A 57 22.67 27.82 -34.29
C ALA A 57 22.42 29.13 -33.54
N ALA A 58 23.14 30.18 -33.96
CA ALA A 58 22.76 31.55 -33.65
C ALA A 58 21.41 31.84 -34.33
N ARG A 59 20.34 31.99 -33.55
CA ARG A 59 19.09 32.60 -34.01
C ARG A 59 18.80 33.84 -33.19
N ALA A 60 18.69 34.94 -33.91
CA ALA A 60 18.62 36.31 -33.41
C ALA A 60 17.49 36.54 -32.40
N LYS A 61 17.81 37.36 -31.38
CA LYS A 61 16.84 38.06 -30.54
C LYS A 61 15.92 38.90 -31.44
N ARG A 62 14.61 38.65 -31.37
CA ARG A 62 13.57 39.63 -31.74
C ARG A 62 12.42 39.52 -30.75
N SER A 63 12.16 40.63 -30.07
CA SER A 63 10.90 40.99 -29.44
C SER A 63 10.84 42.52 -29.39
N PRO A 64 9.67 43.17 -29.32
CA PRO A 64 8.30 42.70 -29.61
C PRO A 64 7.56 43.59 -30.64
N GLY A 65 6.63 43.01 -31.41
CA GLY A 65 5.65 43.79 -32.18
C GLY A 65 4.38 44.04 -31.34
N PRO A 66 3.71 45.20 -31.49
CA PRO A 66 2.52 45.55 -30.72
C PRO A 66 1.31 44.66 -31.07
N PRO A 67 0.35 44.49 -30.14
CA PRO A 67 -0.85 43.70 -30.39
C PRO A 67 -1.77 44.38 -31.42
N PRO A 68 -2.47 43.61 -32.27
CA PRO A 68 -3.42 44.18 -33.22
C PRO A 68 -4.65 44.76 -32.51
N THR A 69 -5.04 45.96 -32.94
CA THR A 69 -6.28 46.65 -32.56
C THR A 69 -7.52 45.94 -33.12
N PRO A 70 -8.66 45.94 -32.41
CA PRO A 70 -9.90 45.34 -32.88
C PRO A 70 -10.54 46.18 -34.01
N ASP A 71 -10.91 45.50 -35.10
CA ASP A 71 -11.57 46.06 -36.29
C ASP A 71 -13.05 46.42 -35.98
N PRO A 72 -13.52 47.66 -36.27
CA PRO A 72 -14.84 48.13 -35.88
C PRO A 72 -15.85 48.07 -37.02
N MET A 73 -16.45 46.91 -37.32
CA MET A 73 -17.68 46.84 -38.15
C MET A 73 -18.42 45.52 -37.95
N LEU A 74 -19.44 45.48 -37.09
CA LEU A 74 -20.75 44.92 -37.44
C LEU A 74 -21.85 45.35 -36.45
N ASN A 75 -22.07 46.66 -36.39
CA ASN A 75 -23.22 47.25 -35.72
C ASN A 75 -24.42 47.26 -36.70
N ARG A 76 -24.98 46.09 -37.02
CA ARG A 76 -26.28 45.94 -37.72
C ARG A 76 -26.86 44.56 -37.42
N PHE A 77 -27.48 44.40 -36.25
CA PHE A 77 -28.68 43.57 -35.99
C PHE A 77 -29.14 43.81 -34.54
N ALA A 78 -29.49 45.06 -34.24
CA ALA A 78 -30.15 45.44 -33.00
C ALA A 78 -31.48 46.13 -33.33
N ARG A 79 -32.46 45.36 -33.83
CA ARG A 79 -33.87 45.74 -33.78
C ARG A 79 -34.78 44.55 -34.02
N ALA A 80 -35.83 44.51 -33.20
CA ALA A 80 -36.95 43.57 -33.19
C ALA A 80 -36.70 42.23 -32.50
N LEU A 81 -36.83 42.23 -31.17
CA LEU A 81 -37.61 41.26 -30.39
C LEU A 81 -37.84 41.88 -29.00
N ARG A 82 -38.94 42.63 -28.84
CA ARG A 82 -39.42 43.04 -27.51
C ARG A 82 -40.11 41.84 -26.86
N PRO A 83 -39.88 41.54 -25.58
CA PRO A 83 -40.69 40.55 -24.87
C PRO A 83 -42.12 41.10 -24.71
N ARG A 84 -43.10 40.36 -25.21
CA ARG A 84 -44.53 40.62 -24.99
C ARG A 84 -44.86 40.22 -23.56
N ALA A 85 -45.52 41.10 -22.81
CA ALA A 85 -46.03 40.81 -21.47
C ALA A 85 -46.97 39.58 -21.51
N PRO A 86 -46.91 38.68 -20.51
CA PRO A 86 -47.81 37.52 -20.45
C PRO A 86 -49.25 37.99 -20.18
N THR A 87 -50.17 37.55 -21.03
CA THR A 87 -51.61 37.71 -20.82
C THR A 87 -52.07 36.87 -19.61
N PRO A 88 -52.97 37.38 -18.75
CA PRO A 88 -53.51 36.62 -17.63
C PRO A 88 -54.59 35.69 -18.17
N ASN A 89 -54.31 34.38 -18.23
CA ASN A 89 -55.30 33.29 -18.12
C ASN A 89 -54.65 31.94 -18.39
N VAL A 90 -53.84 31.47 -17.44
CA VAL A 90 -53.76 30.03 -17.12
C VAL A 90 -53.51 29.93 -15.62
N MET A 91 -54.49 30.36 -14.82
CA MET A 91 -54.45 30.22 -13.36
C MET A 91 -55.61 29.30 -12.95
N HIS A 92 -55.52 28.02 -13.31
CA HIS A 92 -56.35 26.96 -12.75
C HIS A 92 -55.79 25.59 -13.15
N LEU A 93 -54.67 25.16 -12.56
CA LEU A 93 -54.41 23.73 -12.30
C LEU A 93 -53.13 23.46 -11.46
N LEU A 94 -52.90 24.16 -10.35
CA LEU A 94 -51.84 23.81 -9.39
C LEU A 94 -52.32 23.97 -7.94
N GLN A 95 -53.42 23.28 -7.60
CA GLN A 95 -53.85 23.09 -6.21
C GLN A 95 -54.27 21.63 -6.00
N THR A 96 -53.35 20.70 -6.25
CA THR A 96 -53.47 19.34 -5.71
C THR A 96 -52.24 19.00 -4.87
N PRO A 97 -52.43 18.33 -3.71
CA PRO A 97 -51.35 17.99 -2.79
C PRO A 97 -50.32 17.00 -3.37
N LEU A 98 -50.52 16.49 -4.59
CA LEU A 98 -49.58 15.59 -5.28
C LEU A 98 -48.31 16.31 -5.79
N ALA A 99 -48.35 17.61 -6.03
CA ALA A 99 -47.18 18.35 -6.56
C ALA A 99 -46.09 18.63 -5.51
N ARG A 100 -46.32 18.30 -4.23
CA ARG A 100 -45.29 18.34 -3.17
C ARG A 100 -44.57 17.00 -2.96
N ILE A 101 -45.06 15.91 -3.53
CA ILE A 101 -44.45 14.58 -3.39
C ILE A 101 -43.41 14.32 -4.50
N LEU A 102 -43.45 15.06 -5.61
CA LEU A 102 -42.48 14.94 -6.71
C LEU A 102 -41.35 16.01 -6.70
N ALA A 103 -41.16 16.70 -5.57
CA ALA A 103 -40.02 17.60 -5.34
C ALA A 103 -39.13 17.14 -4.17
N LEU A 104 -39.40 15.97 -3.58
CA LEU A 104 -38.65 15.37 -2.47
C LEU A 104 -38.03 14.02 -2.85
N ALA A 105 -37.68 13.85 -4.14
CA ALA A 105 -36.91 12.72 -4.63
C ALA A 105 -35.81 13.14 -5.62
N LEU A 106 -35.35 14.39 -5.54
CA LEU A 106 -33.95 14.68 -5.90
C LEU A 106 -33.11 14.17 -4.72
N LEU A 107 -33.02 12.83 -4.66
CA LEU A 107 -32.11 12.12 -3.78
C LEU A 107 -30.75 12.78 -3.98
N CYS A 108 -30.18 13.35 -2.92
CA CYS A 108 -28.79 13.75 -2.89
C CYS A 108 -27.94 12.52 -3.26
N LEU A 109 -27.68 12.32 -4.56
CA LEU A 109 -26.57 11.52 -5.02
C LEU A 109 -25.32 12.33 -4.63
N ALA A 110 -24.93 12.21 -3.37
CA ALA A 110 -23.56 12.52 -2.99
C ALA A 110 -22.66 11.78 -3.99
N PRO A 111 -21.71 12.45 -4.65
CA PRO A 111 -20.86 11.80 -5.64
C PRO A 111 -20.17 10.62 -4.97
N HIS A 112 -20.60 9.42 -5.31
CA HIS A 112 -19.97 8.21 -4.82
C HIS A 112 -18.57 8.20 -5.42
N VAL A 113 -17.57 8.29 -4.55
CA VAL A 113 -16.18 8.10 -4.99
C VAL A 113 -16.09 6.65 -5.45
N ALA A 114 -15.96 6.44 -6.76
CA ALA A 114 -15.80 5.10 -7.32
C ALA A 114 -14.56 4.46 -6.69
N SER A 115 -14.77 3.38 -5.93
CA SER A 115 -13.72 2.51 -5.40
C SER A 115 -13.60 1.27 -6.26
N HIS A 116 -12.41 0.69 -6.30
CA HIS A 116 -12.26 -0.68 -6.77
C HIS A 116 -13.13 -1.61 -5.90
N ALA A 117 -13.77 -2.58 -6.54
CA ALA A 117 -14.53 -3.60 -5.81
C ALA A 117 -13.56 -4.42 -4.95
N ALA A 118 -13.84 -4.50 -3.65
CA ALA A 118 -13.05 -5.31 -2.74
C ALA A 118 -13.26 -6.79 -3.03
N ASP A 119 -12.22 -7.59 -2.87
CA ASP A 119 -12.21 -9.02 -3.14
C ASP A 119 -11.40 -9.79 -2.07
N GLY A 120 -11.25 -11.10 -2.29
CA GLY A 120 -10.53 -11.98 -1.38
C GLY A 120 -11.09 -11.97 0.05
N TYR A 121 -10.19 -12.00 1.02
CA TYR A 121 -10.51 -11.89 2.43
C TYR A 121 -11.10 -10.52 2.80
N GLY A 122 -10.74 -9.46 2.08
CA GLY A 122 -11.23 -8.10 2.27
C GLY A 122 -12.55 -7.78 1.55
N ARG A 123 -13.18 -8.75 0.86
CA ARG A 123 -14.35 -8.54 -0.03
C ARG A 123 -15.54 -7.80 0.56
N ASN A 124 -15.69 -7.80 1.89
CA ASN A 124 -16.78 -7.10 2.58
C ASN A 124 -16.45 -5.64 2.92
N THR A 125 -15.29 -5.14 2.49
CA THR A 125 -14.85 -3.77 2.77
C THR A 125 -15.58 -2.80 1.85
N THR A 126 -16.31 -1.86 2.44
CA THR A 126 -17.04 -0.78 1.77
C THR A 126 -16.43 0.60 2.01
N GLY A 127 -15.49 0.71 2.96
CA GLY A 127 -14.78 1.93 3.30
C GLY A 127 -15.72 3.03 3.80
N GLY A 128 -15.58 4.23 3.24
CA GLY A 128 -16.43 5.38 3.51
C GLY A 128 -17.87 5.24 3.01
N GLY A 129 -18.16 4.29 2.10
CA GLY A 129 -19.50 4.04 1.55
C GLY A 129 -20.18 5.33 1.06
N SER A 130 -21.42 5.55 1.53
CA SER A 130 -22.20 6.77 1.27
C SER A 130 -21.81 7.97 2.16
N GLY A 131 -20.71 7.86 2.91
CA GLY A 131 -20.18 8.93 3.73
C GLY A 131 -19.73 10.13 2.90
N THR A 132 -19.58 11.28 3.57
CA THR A 132 -19.24 12.54 2.91
C THR A 132 -17.91 12.44 2.18
N THR A 133 -17.86 12.98 0.96
CA THR A 133 -16.63 13.10 0.19
C THR A 133 -15.95 14.42 0.49
N VAL A 134 -14.67 14.36 0.88
CA VAL A 134 -13.84 15.53 1.19
C VAL A 134 -12.55 15.46 0.39
N THR A 135 -12.07 16.60 -0.10
CA THR A 135 -10.73 16.69 -0.69
C THR A 135 -9.77 17.31 0.31
N VAL A 136 -8.66 16.64 0.57
CA VAL A 136 -7.62 17.08 1.48
C VAL A 136 -6.36 17.44 0.70
N THR A 137 -5.75 18.56 1.10
CA THR A 137 -4.52 19.11 0.50
C THR A 137 -3.44 19.37 1.54
N THR A 138 -3.77 19.22 2.83
CA THR A 138 -2.85 19.46 3.95
C THR A 138 -2.88 18.32 4.95
N ALA A 139 -1.82 18.22 5.74
CA ALA A 139 -1.68 17.22 6.79
C ALA A 139 -2.76 17.36 7.87
N ALA A 140 -3.11 18.59 8.24
CA ALA A 140 -4.16 18.88 9.20
C ALA A 140 -5.53 18.38 8.71
N GLN A 141 -5.89 18.65 7.44
CA GLN A 141 -7.14 18.16 6.85
C GLN A 141 -7.18 16.63 6.82
N LEU A 142 -6.10 15.99 6.34
CA LEU A 142 -6.00 14.53 6.31
C LEU A 142 -6.23 13.94 7.71
N LYS A 143 -5.55 14.48 8.74
CA LYS A 143 -5.72 14.04 10.13
C LYS A 143 -7.15 14.24 10.62
N THR A 144 -7.73 15.43 10.43
CA THR A 144 -9.10 15.73 10.87
C THR A 144 -10.11 14.72 10.34
N TYR A 145 -10.08 14.41 9.04
CA TYR A 145 -11.07 13.51 8.46
C TYR A 145 -10.74 12.03 8.68
N ALA A 146 -9.47 11.63 8.66
CA ALA A 146 -9.07 10.24 8.88
C ALA A 146 -9.29 9.79 10.34
N GLU A 147 -9.08 10.69 11.31
CA GLU A 147 -9.23 10.38 12.74
C GLU A 147 -10.67 10.58 13.25
N SER A 148 -11.58 11.07 12.40
CA SER A 148 -12.99 11.24 12.74
C SER A 148 -13.72 9.89 12.89
N THR A 149 -14.68 9.83 13.81
CA THR A 149 -15.61 8.69 13.92
C THR A 149 -16.65 8.65 12.81
N THR A 150 -16.88 9.77 12.10
CA THR A 150 -17.79 9.84 10.94
C THR A 150 -17.20 9.12 9.74
N ALA A 151 -18.04 8.46 8.93
CA ALA A 151 -17.60 7.84 7.69
C ALA A 151 -17.23 8.90 6.64
N TYR A 152 -16.07 8.74 5.98
CA TYR A 152 -15.60 9.68 4.96
C TYR A 152 -14.98 8.98 3.75
N ASN A 153 -15.22 9.57 2.59
CA ASN A 153 -14.42 9.36 1.39
C ASN A 153 -13.42 10.52 1.26
N ILE A 154 -12.16 10.25 1.58
CA ILE A 154 -11.07 11.22 1.66
C ILE A 154 -10.26 11.18 0.36
N ILE A 155 -10.38 12.22 -0.45
CA ILE A 155 -9.63 12.41 -1.69
C ILE A 155 -8.35 13.19 -1.39
N VAL A 156 -7.20 12.52 -1.53
CA VAL A 156 -5.87 13.11 -1.31
C VAL A 156 -5.43 13.81 -2.59
N SER A 157 -5.26 15.13 -2.54
CA SER A 157 -4.78 15.93 -3.67
C SER A 157 -3.40 16.52 -3.36
N GLY A 158 -2.45 16.26 -4.25
CA GLY A 158 -1.06 16.68 -4.09
C GLY A 158 -0.25 15.77 -3.16
N THR A 159 0.85 16.32 -2.62
CA THR A 159 1.70 15.63 -1.66
C THR A 159 1.41 16.15 -0.25
N ILE A 160 0.98 15.25 0.63
CA ILE A 160 0.68 15.56 2.03
C ILE A 160 1.75 14.92 2.90
N ASP A 161 2.44 15.74 3.68
CA ASP A 161 3.36 15.28 4.72
C ASP A 161 2.62 15.06 6.03
N ALA A 162 2.21 13.81 6.29
CA ALA A 162 1.53 13.42 7.50
C ALA A 162 2.40 13.58 8.76
N ALA A 163 3.74 13.55 8.63
CA ALA A 163 4.65 13.78 9.75
C ALA A 163 4.54 15.21 10.29
N ALA A 164 4.10 16.17 9.47
CA ALA A 164 3.81 17.54 9.90
C ALA A 164 2.70 17.63 10.97
N THR A 165 1.98 16.53 11.25
CA THR A 165 1.01 16.45 12.36
C THR A 165 1.63 16.05 13.70
N GLY A 166 2.94 15.83 13.75
CA GLY A 166 3.67 15.40 14.95
C GLY A 166 3.51 13.92 15.32
N SER A 167 2.73 13.15 14.56
CA SER A 167 2.51 11.72 14.78
C SER A 167 1.95 11.04 13.52
N SER A 168 1.86 9.70 13.52
CA SER A 168 1.11 8.97 12.48
C SER A 168 -0.36 9.40 12.44
N VAL A 169 -0.98 9.35 11.26
CA VAL A 169 -2.42 9.62 11.10
C VAL A 169 -3.20 8.39 11.55
N LYS A 170 -3.98 8.52 12.64
CA LYS A 170 -4.71 7.42 13.28
C LYS A 170 -6.04 7.14 12.57
N VAL A 171 -5.99 6.45 11.45
CA VAL A 171 -7.17 6.14 10.63
C VAL A 171 -8.21 5.37 11.44
N LYS A 172 -9.42 5.93 11.55
CA LYS A 172 -10.58 5.27 12.18
C LYS A 172 -11.38 4.44 11.17
N SER A 173 -12.37 3.72 11.68
CA SER A 173 -13.27 2.90 10.86
C SER A 173 -14.05 3.69 9.80
N ASN A 174 -14.52 2.97 8.79
CA ASN A 174 -15.38 3.48 7.70
C ASN A 174 -14.73 4.64 6.93
N LYS A 175 -13.54 4.37 6.38
CA LYS A 175 -12.78 5.34 5.59
C LYS A 175 -12.46 4.79 4.22
N THR A 176 -12.64 5.61 3.19
CA THR A 176 -11.99 5.42 1.90
C THR A 176 -10.94 6.51 1.77
N ILE A 177 -9.66 6.17 1.71
CA ILE A 177 -8.57 7.10 1.42
C ILE A 177 -8.12 6.83 -0.02
N LYS A 178 -8.38 7.79 -0.91
CA LYS A 178 -8.13 7.66 -2.34
C LYS A 178 -7.30 8.82 -2.85
N GLY A 179 -6.28 8.56 -3.67
CA GLY A 179 -5.59 9.65 -4.36
C GLY A 179 -6.44 10.27 -5.46
N ALA A 180 -6.36 11.59 -5.61
CA ALA A 180 -7.06 12.33 -6.65
C ALA A 180 -6.54 12.00 -8.06
N ASN A 181 -5.27 11.60 -8.16
CA ASN A 181 -4.57 11.28 -9.40
C ASN A 181 -3.28 10.49 -9.12
N THR A 182 -2.55 10.17 -10.18
CA THR A 182 -1.29 9.39 -10.15
C THR A 182 -0.14 10.03 -9.37
N SER A 183 -0.21 11.34 -9.07
CA SER A 183 0.78 12.07 -8.26
C SER A 183 0.39 12.23 -6.79
N ALA A 184 -0.85 11.90 -6.42
CA ALA A 184 -1.34 11.99 -5.04
C ALA A 184 -0.45 11.15 -4.12
N THR A 185 0.11 11.78 -3.08
CA THR A 185 1.15 11.18 -2.25
C THR A 185 0.91 11.50 -0.78
N ILE A 186 1.05 10.48 0.07
CA ILE A 186 1.18 10.64 1.52
C ILE A 186 2.62 10.33 1.90
N LYS A 187 3.28 11.25 2.59
CA LYS A 187 4.55 11.01 3.28
C LYS A 187 4.27 10.77 4.76
N GLY A 188 4.75 9.68 5.32
CA GLY A 188 4.46 9.25 6.70
C GLY A 188 3.51 8.05 6.75
N CYS A 189 3.02 7.76 7.96
CA CYS A 189 2.28 6.54 8.27
C CYS A 189 0.76 6.77 8.34
N LEU A 190 0.01 5.90 7.68
CA LEU A 190 -1.41 5.66 7.96
C LEU A 190 -1.52 4.52 8.98
N ASP A 191 -1.94 4.84 10.19
CA ASP A 191 -1.97 3.91 11.32
C ASP A 191 -3.40 3.50 11.65
N LEU A 192 -3.70 2.21 11.42
CA LEU A 192 -4.97 1.56 11.68
C LEU A 192 -4.95 0.80 13.03
N GLY A 193 -3.94 0.99 13.87
CA GLY A 193 -3.74 0.31 15.16
C GLY A 193 -4.68 0.73 16.30
N SER A 194 -5.64 1.61 16.02
CA SER A 194 -6.56 2.13 17.03
C SER A 194 -7.67 1.14 17.43
N GLY A 195 -7.34 0.12 18.24
CA GLY A 195 -8.30 -0.62 19.07
C GLY A 195 -9.50 -1.24 18.35
N GLY A 196 -9.27 -1.86 17.19
CA GLY A 196 -10.33 -2.54 16.42
C GLY A 196 -10.89 -1.72 15.25
N VAL A 197 -10.03 -0.99 14.53
CA VAL A 197 -10.40 -0.33 13.27
C VAL A 197 -11.02 -1.34 12.32
N ASN A 198 -12.13 -0.96 11.68
CA ASN A 198 -12.86 -1.82 10.77
C ASN A 198 -13.24 -1.06 9.51
N ASN A 199 -13.28 -1.74 8.36
CA ASN A 199 -13.85 -1.24 7.12
C ASN A 199 -13.09 -0.02 6.55
N VAL A 200 -11.87 -0.25 6.06
CA VAL A 200 -10.99 0.78 5.50
C VAL A 200 -10.52 0.42 4.10
N ILE A 201 -10.72 1.33 3.15
CA ILE A 201 -10.17 1.25 1.78
C ILE A 201 -9.02 2.26 1.64
N ILE A 202 -7.89 1.81 1.09
CA ILE A 202 -6.73 2.65 0.73
C ILE A 202 -6.42 2.40 -0.74
N GLN A 203 -6.58 3.40 -1.63
CA GLN A 203 -6.44 3.15 -3.07
C GLN A 203 -5.92 4.30 -3.93
N ASN A 204 -5.30 3.98 -5.08
CA ASN A 204 -4.84 4.95 -6.08
C ASN A 204 -4.00 6.10 -5.48
N LEU A 205 -3.03 5.79 -4.62
CA LEU A 205 -2.11 6.80 -4.10
C LEU A 205 -0.68 6.27 -3.98
N ASN A 206 0.26 7.20 -3.84
CA ASN A 206 1.63 6.88 -3.47
C ASN A 206 1.80 7.03 -1.95
N ILE A 207 2.53 6.12 -1.31
CA ILE A 207 2.86 6.18 0.12
C ILE A 207 4.37 5.98 0.29
N THR A 208 5.01 6.85 1.08
CA THR A 208 6.43 6.75 1.45
C THR A 208 6.62 7.17 2.90
N ASN A 209 7.54 6.52 3.61
CA ASN A 209 7.90 6.91 4.97
C ASN A 209 9.32 6.46 5.31
N PRO A 210 10.38 7.21 4.95
CA PRO A 210 11.76 6.80 5.20
C PRO A 210 12.11 6.54 6.67
N SER A 211 11.25 6.99 7.60
CA SER A 211 11.41 6.84 9.05
C SER A 211 10.57 5.72 9.68
N GLY A 212 9.78 4.95 8.91
CA GLY A 212 8.97 3.87 9.47
C GLY A 212 7.98 3.26 8.49
N ASP A 213 6.84 2.82 9.01
CA ASP A 213 5.82 2.15 8.20
C ASP A 213 5.10 3.08 7.22
N GLY A 214 4.77 2.59 6.03
CA GLY A 214 3.80 3.27 5.15
C GLY A 214 2.38 3.13 5.68
N VAL A 215 1.96 1.88 5.94
CA VAL A 215 0.68 1.54 6.56
C VAL A 215 0.93 0.56 7.69
N THR A 216 0.44 0.90 8.88
CA THR A 216 0.44 0.04 10.06
C THR A 216 -0.97 -0.52 10.24
N CYS A 217 -1.19 -1.79 9.89
CA CYS A 217 -2.48 -2.47 9.98
C CYS A 217 -2.49 -3.40 11.20
N TRP A 218 -2.68 -2.83 12.39
CA TRP A 218 -2.62 -3.55 13.66
C TRP A 218 -4.02 -3.78 14.24
N GLY A 219 -4.42 -5.04 14.38
CA GLY A 219 -5.73 -5.41 14.94
C GLY A 219 -6.94 -4.93 14.11
N ALA A 220 -6.71 -4.41 12.90
CA ALA A 220 -7.76 -3.92 12.04
C ALA A 220 -8.43 -5.07 11.28
N THR A 221 -9.72 -4.89 10.95
CA THR A 221 -10.51 -5.87 10.19
C THR A 221 -11.17 -5.27 8.97
N ASN A 222 -11.39 -6.09 7.92
CA ASN A 222 -11.97 -5.65 6.65
C ASN A 222 -11.22 -4.45 6.08
N VAL A 223 -9.99 -4.70 5.64
CA VAL A 223 -9.11 -3.70 5.02
C VAL A 223 -8.85 -4.09 3.57
N PHE A 224 -9.06 -3.15 2.66
CA PHE A 224 -8.78 -3.33 1.25
C PHE A 224 -7.81 -2.26 0.76
N CYS A 225 -6.61 -2.68 0.36
CA CYS A 225 -5.59 -1.80 -0.17
C CYS A 225 -5.32 -2.16 -1.62
N THR A 226 -5.54 -1.22 -2.54
CA THR A 226 -5.34 -1.52 -3.97
C THR A 226 -4.82 -0.37 -4.79
N LYS A 227 -4.05 -0.63 -5.85
CA LYS A 227 -3.47 0.44 -6.69
C LYS A 227 -2.63 1.44 -5.89
N VAL A 228 -1.94 0.98 -4.85
CA VAL A 228 -1.03 1.83 -4.07
C VAL A 228 0.40 1.59 -4.52
N ASN A 229 1.16 2.66 -4.69
CA ASN A 229 2.60 2.59 -4.91
C ASN A 229 3.32 2.96 -3.60
N PHE A 230 3.83 1.93 -2.92
CA PHE A 230 4.70 2.05 -1.76
C PHE A 230 6.15 2.19 -2.21
N TYR A 231 6.83 3.21 -1.68
CA TYR A 231 8.24 3.39 -1.95
C TYR A 231 9.00 3.98 -0.76
N ASP A 232 10.23 3.51 -0.56
CA ASP A 232 11.15 4.03 0.46
C ASP A 232 10.52 4.15 1.87
N CYS A 233 9.86 3.09 2.33
CA CYS A 233 9.45 2.98 3.74
C CYS A 233 10.64 2.47 4.57
N GLY A 234 10.88 3.07 5.74
CA GLY A 234 12.04 2.79 6.59
C GLY A 234 11.87 1.57 7.49
N ASP A 235 10.63 1.10 7.65
CA ASP A 235 10.30 -0.14 8.36
C ASP A 235 9.52 -1.10 7.42
N GLY A 236 8.21 -1.27 7.59
CA GLY A 236 7.32 -1.99 6.67
C GLY A 236 6.65 -1.06 5.64
N SER A 237 6.45 -1.51 4.40
CA SER A 237 5.59 -0.74 3.49
C SER A 237 4.12 -0.86 3.87
N PHE A 238 3.67 -2.07 4.21
CA PHE A 238 2.34 -2.36 4.73
C PHE A 238 2.43 -3.56 5.67
N ASP A 239 2.41 -3.33 6.97
CA ASP A 239 2.50 -4.41 7.97
C ASP A 239 1.12 -4.78 8.51
N ILE A 240 0.78 -6.07 8.42
CA ILE A 240 -0.46 -6.66 8.93
C ILE A 240 -0.10 -7.48 10.17
N SER A 241 -0.48 -7.02 11.36
CA SER A 241 -0.09 -7.70 12.61
C SER A 241 -1.08 -7.45 13.75
N GLN A 242 -0.74 -7.90 14.96
CA GLN A 242 -1.51 -7.66 16.19
C GLN A 242 -3.01 -8.04 16.08
N GLY A 243 -3.32 -9.22 15.54
CA GLY A 243 -4.69 -9.70 15.31
C GLY A 243 -5.42 -9.11 14.09
N ALA A 244 -4.75 -8.38 13.19
CA ALA A 244 -5.40 -7.90 11.97
C ALA A 244 -5.87 -9.07 11.07
N SER A 245 -7.06 -8.96 10.50
CA SER A 245 -7.67 -10.06 9.74
C SER A 245 -8.65 -9.55 8.70
N LYS A 246 -9.03 -10.39 7.72
CA LYS A 246 -9.86 -10.00 6.58
C LYS A 246 -9.24 -8.86 5.77
N VAL A 247 -7.96 -9.01 5.45
CA VAL A 247 -7.19 -8.00 4.71
C VAL A 247 -6.97 -8.45 3.27
N THR A 248 -7.09 -7.54 2.30
CA THR A 248 -6.67 -7.78 0.93
C THR A 248 -5.81 -6.65 0.42
N VAL A 249 -4.62 -7.00 -0.07
CA VAL A 249 -3.69 -6.08 -0.73
C VAL A 249 -3.53 -6.53 -2.16
N SER A 250 -3.95 -5.69 -3.11
CA SER A 250 -3.99 -6.07 -4.52
C SER A 250 -3.51 -4.99 -5.46
N TRP A 251 -2.87 -5.36 -6.57
CA TRP A 251 -2.39 -4.37 -7.55
C TRP A 251 -1.53 -3.25 -6.93
N CYS A 252 -0.85 -3.52 -5.83
CA CYS A 252 0.07 -2.57 -5.21
C CYS A 252 1.48 -2.78 -5.74
N LYS A 253 2.30 -1.73 -5.75
CA LYS A 253 3.72 -1.80 -6.07
C LYS A 253 4.52 -1.48 -4.83
N PHE A 254 5.56 -2.27 -4.57
CA PHE A 254 6.52 -2.07 -3.50
C PHE A 254 7.90 -1.88 -4.14
N SER A 255 8.63 -0.84 -3.75
CA SER A 255 9.98 -0.58 -4.28
C SER A 255 10.82 0.26 -3.32
N TYR A 256 12.13 0.24 -3.49
CA TYR A 256 13.03 1.01 -2.62
C TYR A 256 14.09 1.75 -3.44
N PRO A 257 13.69 2.71 -4.29
CA PRO A 257 14.61 3.37 -5.20
C PRO A 257 15.77 4.06 -4.48
N THR A 258 15.55 4.63 -3.28
CA THR A 258 16.59 5.40 -2.57
C THR A 258 16.94 4.87 -1.18
N GLN A 259 16.01 4.18 -0.51
CA GLN A 259 16.24 3.61 0.81
C GLN A 259 17.45 2.66 0.80
N SER A 260 18.36 2.81 1.76
CA SER A 260 19.66 2.11 1.80
C SER A 260 19.67 0.90 2.73
N ALA A 261 18.84 0.90 3.77
CA ALA A 261 18.74 -0.16 4.76
C ALA A 261 17.27 -0.44 5.11
N HIS A 262 17.01 -1.60 5.73
CA HIS A 262 15.68 -2.00 6.21
C HIS A 262 14.58 -1.93 5.12
N ARG A 263 14.87 -2.50 3.94
CA ARG A 263 13.96 -2.51 2.78
C ARG A 263 12.98 -3.67 2.83
N PHE A 264 12.25 -3.80 3.93
CA PHE A 264 11.42 -4.96 4.26
C PHE A 264 9.97 -4.68 3.86
N ALA A 265 9.44 -5.39 2.87
CA ALA A 265 8.20 -4.97 2.23
C ALA A 265 6.97 -5.10 3.15
N MET A 266 6.72 -6.28 3.72
CA MET A 266 5.56 -6.49 4.58
C MET A 266 5.63 -7.72 5.48
N ILE A 267 5.12 -7.58 6.70
CA ILE A 267 4.82 -8.68 7.62
C ILE A 267 3.34 -9.10 7.54
N LEU A 268 3.10 -10.42 7.64
CA LEU A 268 1.79 -11.04 7.86
C LEU A 268 1.73 -11.79 9.20
N GLY A 269 1.32 -11.11 10.25
CA GLY A 269 1.17 -11.64 11.60
C GLY A 269 2.38 -11.44 12.51
N ASN A 270 2.23 -11.75 13.80
CA ASN A 270 3.27 -11.62 14.81
C ASN A 270 3.40 -12.92 15.61
N VAL A 271 4.62 -13.27 16.01
CA VAL A 271 4.91 -14.45 16.85
C VAL A 271 4.33 -14.34 18.27
N ASP A 272 4.11 -13.12 18.78
CA ASP A 272 3.58 -12.93 20.13
C ASP A 272 2.07 -13.20 20.23
N VAL A 273 1.38 -13.25 19.08
CA VAL A 273 -0.08 -13.34 19.02
C VAL A 273 -0.47 -14.42 18.02
N SER A 274 -0.74 -15.62 18.55
CA SER A 274 -1.23 -16.78 17.80
C SER A 274 -2.70 -16.61 17.43
N GLN A 275 -2.97 -15.85 16.36
CA GLN A 275 -4.29 -15.64 15.77
C GLN A 275 -4.25 -15.89 14.26
N ASN A 276 -5.41 -16.16 13.65
CA ASN A 276 -5.51 -16.33 12.21
C ASN A 276 -5.55 -14.96 11.51
N TYR A 277 -4.40 -14.55 10.97
CA TYR A 277 -4.28 -13.36 10.12
C TYR A 277 -4.74 -13.69 8.70
N GLU A 278 -6.05 -13.58 8.45
CA GLU A 278 -6.63 -13.87 7.13
C GLU A 278 -6.27 -12.77 6.13
N THR A 279 -5.38 -13.09 5.18
CA THR A 279 -4.86 -12.11 4.21
C THR A 279 -4.91 -12.64 2.78
N THR A 280 -5.31 -11.80 1.83
CA THR A 280 -5.15 -12.07 0.40
C THR A 280 -4.14 -11.10 -0.20
N LEU A 281 -3.15 -11.61 -0.90
CA LEU A 281 -2.21 -10.81 -1.70
C LEU A 281 -2.32 -11.24 -3.15
N HIS A 282 -2.72 -10.33 -4.05
CA HIS A 282 -2.71 -10.66 -5.48
C HIS A 282 -2.38 -9.52 -6.42
N HIS A 283 -1.75 -9.87 -7.55
CA HIS A 283 -1.36 -8.91 -8.57
C HIS A 283 -0.46 -7.78 -8.06
N ASN A 284 0.24 -8.00 -6.94
CA ASN A 284 1.18 -7.03 -6.40
C ASN A 284 2.54 -7.18 -7.09
N TRP A 285 3.25 -6.05 -7.22
CA TRP A 285 4.59 -6.00 -7.75
C TRP A 285 5.59 -5.71 -6.63
N PHE A 286 6.39 -6.69 -6.26
CA PHE A 286 7.57 -6.50 -5.41
C PHE A 286 8.77 -6.25 -6.31
N ALA A 287 9.09 -4.98 -6.50
CA ALA A 287 9.99 -4.51 -7.54
C ALA A 287 11.41 -4.28 -7.00
N ALA A 288 12.20 -3.54 -7.79
CA ALA A 288 13.60 -3.28 -7.52
C ALA A 288 13.86 -2.87 -6.07
N ARG A 289 14.90 -3.49 -5.50
CA ARG A 289 15.47 -3.20 -4.18
C ARG A 289 14.61 -3.58 -2.97
N CYS A 290 13.45 -4.24 -3.13
CA CYS A 290 12.87 -4.97 -2.01
C CYS A 290 13.87 -6.03 -1.53
N ASP A 291 14.20 -6.07 -0.24
CA ASP A 291 15.26 -6.93 0.27
C ASP A 291 14.74 -8.20 0.95
N GLN A 292 13.67 -8.06 1.74
CA GLN A 292 13.12 -9.13 2.58
C GLN A 292 11.62 -8.96 2.76
N ARG A 293 10.98 -9.99 3.31
CA ARG A 293 9.58 -9.99 3.74
C ARG A 293 8.62 -9.63 2.60
N MET A 294 8.65 -10.43 1.54
CA MET A 294 7.81 -10.24 0.36
C MET A 294 6.82 -11.40 0.15
N PRO A 295 5.72 -11.50 0.92
CA PRO A 295 5.63 -11.19 2.35
C PRO A 295 6.46 -12.16 3.22
N SER A 296 6.58 -11.88 4.52
CA SER A 296 6.94 -12.88 5.53
C SER A 296 5.91 -12.91 6.65
N GLY A 297 5.51 -14.08 7.16
CA GLY A 297 4.44 -14.12 8.17
C GLY A 297 4.52 -15.23 9.20
N SER A 298 3.81 -15.02 10.30
CA SER A 298 3.71 -15.90 11.47
C SER A 298 2.23 -16.05 11.86
N TYR A 299 1.77 -17.28 12.09
CA TYR A 299 0.36 -17.64 12.35
C TYR A 299 -0.65 -17.15 11.30
N SER A 300 -0.18 -16.74 10.11
CA SER A 300 -1.06 -16.16 9.10
C SER A 300 -1.76 -17.22 8.25
N MET A 301 -3.00 -16.94 7.88
CA MET A 301 -3.75 -17.67 6.87
C MET A 301 -3.77 -16.84 5.58
N ALA A 302 -2.77 -17.05 4.73
CA ALA A 302 -2.56 -16.20 3.56
C ALA A 302 -2.88 -16.93 2.25
N HIS A 303 -3.61 -16.25 1.38
CA HIS A 303 -3.75 -16.61 -0.03
C HIS A 303 -2.93 -15.64 -0.86
N VAL A 304 -1.84 -16.13 -1.44
CA VAL A 304 -0.85 -15.33 -2.16
C VAL A 304 -0.87 -15.79 -3.61
N TYR A 305 -1.48 -15.02 -4.52
CA TYR A 305 -1.62 -15.48 -5.91
C TYR A 305 -1.37 -14.41 -6.97
N ASN A 306 -0.88 -14.81 -8.14
CA ASN A 306 -0.58 -13.90 -9.27
C ASN A 306 0.24 -12.65 -8.91
N ASN A 307 1.11 -12.71 -7.90
CA ASN A 307 2.04 -11.63 -7.59
C ASN A 307 3.31 -11.76 -8.45
N TYR A 308 3.96 -10.62 -8.74
CA TYR A 308 5.23 -10.57 -9.45
C TYR A 308 6.34 -10.09 -8.52
N PHE A 309 7.36 -10.92 -8.35
CA PHE A 309 8.53 -10.65 -7.52
C PHE A 309 9.76 -10.52 -8.43
N ASN A 310 10.28 -9.31 -8.56
CA ASN A 310 11.45 -9.01 -9.39
C ASN A 310 12.39 -8.03 -8.67
N ALA A 311 12.88 -8.48 -7.52
CA ALA A 311 13.76 -7.72 -6.66
C ALA A 311 15.16 -8.36 -6.64
N THR A 312 15.89 -8.26 -7.75
CA THR A 312 17.22 -8.89 -7.86
C THR A 312 18.19 -8.37 -6.80
N GLY A 313 18.97 -9.29 -6.21
CA GLY A 313 19.92 -8.98 -5.14
C GLY A 313 19.31 -8.96 -3.74
N ASN A 314 18.05 -9.38 -3.59
CA ASN A 314 17.39 -9.51 -2.29
C ASN A 314 18.04 -10.61 -1.42
N SER A 315 17.82 -10.51 -0.11
CA SER A 315 18.29 -11.49 0.87
C SER A 315 17.40 -12.74 0.92
N TYR A 316 16.08 -12.55 1.00
CA TYR A 316 15.06 -13.58 0.80
C TYR A 316 13.74 -12.96 0.34
N CYS A 317 12.80 -13.75 -0.18
CA CYS A 317 11.56 -13.24 -0.77
C CYS A 317 10.33 -13.57 0.08
N THR A 318 9.59 -14.62 -0.27
CA THR A 318 8.35 -15.02 0.39
C THR A 318 8.60 -16.09 1.43
N ASN A 319 8.10 -15.90 2.65
CA ASN A 319 8.39 -16.83 3.74
C ASN A 319 7.25 -17.06 4.74
N ALA A 320 6.73 -18.30 4.78
CA ALA A 320 5.75 -18.73 5.77
C ALA A 320 6.46 -19.30 7.02
N ARG A 321 6.27 -18.64 8.17
CA ARG A 321 6.92 -19.01 9.43
C ARG A 321 5.89 -19.41 10.47
N ALA A 322 6.37 -20.01 11.57
CA ALA A 322 5.68 -20.05 12.86
C ALA A 322 4.17 -20.33 12.77
N GLY A 323 3.78 -21.57 12.44
CA GLY A 323 2.38 -21.98 12.41
C GLY A 323 1.50 -21.35 11.32
N SER A 324 2.07 -20.56 10.40
CA SER A 324 1.33 -20.05 9.24
C SER A 324 0.85 -21.20 8.34
N ASN A 325 -0.28 -21.02 7.67
CA ASN A 325 -0.79 -21.94 6.66
C ASN A 325 -1.19 -21.15 5.43
N TRP A 326 -0.45 -21.31 4.34
CA TRP A 326 -0.57 -20.48 3.14
C TRP A 326 -0.99 -21.30 1.92
N ILE A 327 -1.70 -20.64 1.01
CA ILE A 327 -1.95 -21.09 -0.35
C ILE A 327 -1.22 -20.11 -1.28
N ALA A 328 -0.23 -20.60 -2.03
CA ALA A 328 0.60 -19.79 -2.92
C ALA A 328 0.40 -20.27 -4.37
N GLU A 329 -0.26 -19.47 -5.20
CA GLU A 329 -0.73 -19.91 -6.53
C GLU A 329 -0.35 -18.97 -7.67
N ASN A 330 0.19 -19.51 -8.76
CA ASN A 330 0.48 -18.77 -9.98
C ASN A 330 1.25 -17.44 -9.76
N ASN A 331 2.12 -17.38 -8.75
CA ASN A 331 3.04 -16.25 -8.57
C ASN A 331 4.24 -16.40 -9.50
N TYR A 332 4.79 -15.27 -9.94
CA TYR A 332 5.97 -15.23 -10.78
C TYR A 332 7.14 -14.64 -10.02
N TYR A 333 8.14 -15.46 -9.74
CA TYR A 333 9.39 -15.08 -9.11
C TYR A 333 10.48 -14.99 -10.17
N GLN A 334 11.14 -13.83 -10.28
CA GLN A 334 12.18 -13.59 -11.27
C GLN A 334 13.44 -13.03 -10.63
N SER A 335 14.52 -13.80 -10.73
CA SER A 335 15.86 -13.39 -10.31
C SER A 335 15.94 -12.97 -8.84
N VAL A 336 15.12 -13.60 -7.99
CA VAL A 336 15.13 -13.40 -6.53
C VAL A 336 15.80 -14.57 -5.81
N LYS A 337 16.36 -14.30 -4.63
CA LYS A 337 16.87 -15.30 -3.70
C LYS A 337 15.77 -15.76 -2.74
N SER A 338 15.75 -17.05 -2.44
CA SER A 338 14.77 -17.74 -1.59
C SER A 338 13.34 -17.31 -1.92
N PRO A 339 12.86 -17.62 -3.15
CA PRO A 339 11.62 -17.07 -3.68
C PRO A 339 10.40 -17.40 -2.83
N LEU A 340 10.27 -18.65 -2.39
CA LEU A 340 9.15 -19.13 -1.59
C LEU A 340 9.63 -20.29 -0.73
N TYR A 341 9.53 -20.15 0.59
CA TYR A 341 10.05 -21.15 1.51
C TYR A 341 9.31 -21.10 2.85
N GLU A 342 9.31 -22.19 3.59
CA GLU A 342 8.70 -22.27 4.92
C GLU A 342 9.73 -22.61 6.00
N GLU A 343 9.45 -22.19 7.23
CA GLU A 343 10.26 -22.50 8.42
C GLU A 343 9.43 -22.45 9.71
N GLY A 344 9.99 -22.96 10.81
CA GLY A 344 9.39 -22.81 12.15
C GLY A 344 7.97 -23.39 12.28
N GLY A 345 7.64 -24.45 11.51
CA GLY A 345 6.30 -25.05 11.49
C GLY A 345 5.27 -24.31 10.63
N GLY A 346 5.69 -23.33 9.82
CA GLY A 346 4.88 -22.80 8.73
C GLY A 346 4.60 -23.89 7.67
N LYS A 347 3.51 -23.72 6.93
CA LYS A 347 3.04 -24.64 5.90
C LYS A 347 2.63 -23.88 4.65
N ILE A 348 3.05 -24.37 3.50
CA ILE A 348 2.65 -23.82 2.19
C ILE A 348 2.03 -24.93 1.34
N LYS A 349 0.85 -24.67 0.79
CA LYS A 349 0.34 -25.34 -0.42
C LYS A 349 0.70 -24.50 -1.63
N SER A 350 1.60 -25.01 -2.47
CA SER A 350 2.07 -24.32 -3.68
C SER A 350 1.54 -24.96 -4.96
N SER A 351 1.00 -24.16 -5.88
CA SER A 351 0.53 -24.59 -7.21
C SER A 351 0.86 -23.56 -8.28
N GLY A 352 1.31 -23.99 -9.46
CA GLY A 352 1.46 -23.14 -10.65
C GLY A 352 2.45 -21.96 -10.57
N ASN A 353 3.21 -21.81 -9.47
CA ASN A 353 4.23 -20.77 -9.33
C ASN A 353 5.37 -20.97 -10.35
N THR A 354 5.92 -19.87 -10.86
CA THR A 354 7.10 -19.87 -11.74
C THR A 354 8.31 -19.30 -11.00
N PHE A 355 9.43 -20.01 -11.03
CA PHE A 355 10.70 -19.61 -10.42
C PHE A 355 11.76 -19.38 -11.51
N ALA A 356 11.71 -18.23 -12.18
CA ALA A 356 12.61 -17.90 -13.28
C ALA A 356 13.94 -17.35 -12.74
N SER A 357 15.04 -18.06 -12.99
CA SER A 357 16.40 -17.65 -12.56
C SER A 357 16.53 -17.34 -11.06
N CYS A 358 15.75 -18.02 -10.22
CA CYS A 358 15.79 -17.85 -8.78
C CYS A 358 16.93 -18.66 -8.16
N THR A 359 17.39 -18.25 -6.97
CA THR A 359 18.43 -18.94 -6.19
C THR A 359 17.95 -19.16 -4.75
N GLY A 360 18.72 -19.89 -3.93
CA GLY A 360 18.41 -20.08 -2.51
C GLY A 360 17.27 -21.09 -2.27
N LEU A 361 16.50 -20.87 -1.22
CA LEU A 361 15.52 -21.85 -0.74
C LEU A 361 14.23 -21.85 -1.56
N ILE A 362 13.84 -23.05 -1.99
CA ILE A 362 12.53 -23.34 -2.60
C ILE A 362 12.01 -24.64 -1.95
N ASN A 363 11.24 -24.55 -0.87
CA ASN A 363 10.67 -25.70 -0.15
C ASN A 363 9.18 -25.45 0.20
N VAL A 364 8.27 -25.85 -0.69
CA VAL A 364 6.94 -25.20 -0.75
C VAL A 364 5.75 -26.17 -0.71
N ALA A 365 5.93 -27.40 -0.24
CA ALA A 365 4.95 -28.47 -0.43
C ALA A 365 4.65 -29.32 0.82
N THR A 366 4.73 -28.77 2.04
CA THR A 366 4.33 -29.51 3.24
C THR A 366 2.89 -29.21 3.71
N GLY A 367 2.25 -28.17 3.16
CA GLY A 367 0.88 -27.80 3.50
C GLY A 367 -0.16 -28.41 2.57
N THR A 368 -1.32 -28.78 3.11
CA THR A 368 -2.51 -29.17 2.34
C THR A 368 -3.41 -27.98 1.97
N GLY A 369 -3.08 -26.79 2.47
CA GLY A 369 -3.86 -25.56 2.32
C GLY A 369 -5.10 -25.54 3.21
N PHE A 370 -6.10 -24.78 2.79
CA PHE A 370 -7.38 -24.59 3.47
C PHE A 370 -8.48 -24.19 2.46
N THR A 371 -9.73 -24.19 2.89
CA THR A 371 -10.85 -23.75 2.03
C THR A 371 -10.96 -22.24 2.05
N LEU A 372 -10.90 -21.61 0.87
CA LEU A 372 -11.07 -20.17 0.73
C LEU A 372 -12.57 -19.81 0.76
N PRO A 373 -13.00 -18.80 1.54
CA PRO A 373 -14.41 -18.44 1.69
C PRO A 373 -14.91 -17.51 0.57
N TYR A 374 -14.26 -17.50 -0.59
CA TYR A 374 -14.54 -16.62 -1.72
C TYR A 374 -14.09 -17.27 -3.05
N GLY A 375 -14.74 -16.87 -4.14
CA GLY A 375 -14.29 -17.20 -5.49
C GLY A 375 -13.17 -16.28 -5.96
N TYR A 376 -12.33 -16.77 -6.87
CA TYR A 376 -11.25 -16.02 -7.50
C TYR A 376 -10.92 -16.66 -8.86
N THR A 377 -10.12 -15.96 -9.68
CA THR A 377 -9.62 -16.47 -10.96
C THR A 377 -8.12 -16.29 -10.98
N LEU A 378 -7.42 -17.32 -11.45
CA LEU A 378 -5.98 -17.28 -11.63
C LEU A 378 -5.66 -16.87 -13.07
N ASP A 379 -4.88 -15.82 -13.22
CA ASP A 379 -4.23 -15.54 -14.49
C ASP A 379 -3.17 -16.62 -14.77
N PRO A 380 -2.95 -16.99 -16.06
CA PRO A 380 -1.83 -17.84 -16.43
C PRO A 380 -0.53 -17.23 -15.92
N THR A 381 0.28 -18.01 -15.21
CA THR A 381 1.49 -17.50 -14.55
C THR A 381 2.45 -16.79 -15.51
N ALA A 382 2.55 -17.26 -16.76
CA ALA A 382 3.36 -16.62 -17.80
C ALA A 382 2.94 -15.17 -18.13
N ASN A 383 1.67 -14.82 -17.91
CA ASN A 383 1.14 -13.47 -18.16
C ASN A 383 1.30 -12.53 -16.95
N VAL A 384 1.62 -13.07 -15.77
CA VAL A 384 1.67 -12.31 -14.52
C VAL A 384 2.66 -11.13 -14.60
N PRO A 385 3.90 -11.27 -15.10
CA PRO A 385 4.82 -10.13 -15.20
C PRO A 385 4.22 -8.94 -15.96
N THR A 386 3.77 -9.17 -17.20
CA THR A 386 3.19 -8.13 -18.06
C THR A 386 1.94 -7.52 -17.43
N ARG A 387 1.03 -8.35 -16.90
CA ARG A 387 -0.22 -7.86 -16.30
C ARG A 387 0.06 -7.00 -15.07
N VAL A 388 0.88 -7.49 -14.15
CA VAL A 388 1.22 -6.80 -12.92
C VAL A 388 1.98 -5.50 -13.22
N GLN A 389 2.97 -5.52 -14.10
CA GLN A 389 3.70 -4.32 -14.52
C GLN A 389 2.80 -3.28 -15.19
N ASN A 390 1.73 -3.70 -15.86
CA ASN A 390 0.75 -2.82 -16.50
C ASN A 390 -0.40 -2.37 -15.58
N GLY A 391 -0.58 -2.99 -14.42
CA GLY A 391 -1.73 -2.71 -13.56
C GLY A 391 -1.39 -2.26 -12.15
N ALA A 392 -0.21 -2.60 -11.61
CA ALA A 392 0.12 -2.33 -10.22
C ALA A 392 0.62 -0.90 -9.99
N GLY A 393 0.41 -0.40 -8.77
CA GLY A 393 0.76 0.95 -8.32
C GLY A 393 -0.33 1.99 -8.56
N ASN A 394 -0.04 3.24 -8.20
CA ASN A 394 -0.94 4.38 -8.40
C ASN A 394 -1.14 4.66 -9.90
N ARG A 395 -2.39 4.60 -10.37
CA ARG A 395 -2.80 4.77 -11.76
C ARG A 395 -4.15 5.44 -11.85
#